data_AF-A0A0D2ML06-F1
#
_entry.id   AF-A0A0D2ML06-F1
#
_cell.length_a   1.000
_cell.length_b   1.000
_cell.length_c   1.000
_cell.angle_alpha   90.00
_cell.angle_beta   90.00
_cell.angle_gamma   90.00
#
_symmetry.space_group_name_H-M   'P 1'
#
loop_
_entity.id
_entity.type
_entity.pdbx_description
1 polymer ?
#
loop_
_entity_poly.entity_id
_entity_poly.type
_entity_poly.pdbx_seq_one_letter_code
_entity_poly.pdbx_strand_id
1 'polypeptide(L)'
;MQQGAPASPAWQLLHELAAAGEGGDTLDAAQLGILVDLCASTLRQGEEWGFSDEKLSVLLGLVKETHAASVRGRLTLEASFRFFRDSLLNHSVQRPPFSIGVFAQHETRAVLQWFISSYYRHYKLYQYAFTDRVTLDVSTRHPWELVEAPPCPPPLAEAITNEQHEEELERQRQE
;
A
#
# COMPACT_ATOMS: atom_id res chain seq x y z
N MET A 1 -11.25 27.29 -13.99
CA MET A 1 -11.73 26.33 -12.97
C MET A 1 -12.80 25.46 -13.61
N GLN A 2 -12.42 24.34 -14.22
CA GLN A 2 -13.38 23.39 -14.79
C GLN A 2 -13.79 22.44 -13.68
N GLN A 3 -15.06 22.50 -13.27
CA GLN A 3 -15.66 21.58 -12.33
C GLN A 3 -15.88 20.25 -13.07
N GLY A 4 -15.28 19.17 -12.55
CA GLY A 4 -15.41 17.83 -13.11
C GLY A 4 -16.85 17.35 -13.02
N ALA A 5 -17.39 16.85 -14.14
CA ALA A 5 -18.69 16.19 -14.18
C ALA A 5 -18.72 15.00 -13.19
N PRO A 6 -19.86 14.73 -12.52
CA PRO A 6 -19.97 13.56 -11.66
C PRO A 6 -19.74 12.31 -12.51
N ALA A 7 -18.83 11.44 -12.05
CA ALA A 7 -18.55 10.18 -12.71
C ALA A 7 -19.85 9.38 -12.89
N SER A 8 -20.06 8.81 -14.09
CA SER A 8 -21.21 7.96 -14.40
C SER A 8 -21.39 6.86 -13.33
N PRO A 9 -22.63 6.43 -13.01
CA PRO A 9 -22.89 5.44 -11.96
C PRO A 9 -22.11 4.12 -12.14
N ALA A 10 -21.76 3.75 -13.37
CA ALA A 10 -20.93 2.58 -13.64
C ALA A 10 -19.51 2.69 -13.06
N TRP A 11 -18.92 3.89 -13.08
CA TRP A 11 -17.59 4.14 -12.50
C TRP A 11 -17.62 4.05 -10.98
N GLN A 12 -18.69 4.49 -10.34
CA GLN A 12 -18.86 4.37 -8.88
C GLN A 12 -18.92 2.90 -8.46
N LEU A 13 -19.68 2.08 -9.19
CA LEU A 13 -19.73 0.63 -8.95
C LEU A 13 -18.37 -0.03 -9.18
N LEU A 14 -17.59 0.38 -10.18
CA LEU A 14 -16.23 -0.11 -10.38
C LEU A 14 -15.29 0.28 -9.23
N HIS A 15 -15.41 1.50 -8.70
CA HIS A 15 -14.67 1.92 -7.52
C HIS A 15 -15.02 1.07 -6.29
N GLU A 16 -16.31 0.84 -6.05
CA GLU A 16 -16.79 -0.01 -4.96
C GLU A 16 -16.30 -1.46 -5.13
N LEU A 17 -16.38 -2.01 -6.34
CA LEU A 17 -15.90 -3.36 -6.64
C LEU A 17 -14.38 -3.49 -6.52
N ALA A 18 -13.62 -2.45 -6.90
CA ALA A 18 -12.17 -2.42 -6.74
C ALA A 18 -11.78 -2.38 -5.26
N ALA A 19 -12.49 -1.59 -4.44
CA ALA A 19 -12.26 -1.48 -3.00
C ALA A 19 -12.78 -2.71 -2.22
N ALA A 20 -13.83 -3.37 -2.69
CA ALA A 20 -14.39 -4.57 -2.09
C ALA A 20 -13.39 -5.75 -2.20
N GLY A 21 -12.65 -5.99 -1.11
CA GLY A 21 -11.73 -7.12 -0.97
C GLY A 21 -10.43 -6.79 -0.22
N GLU A 22 -10.06 -5.52 -0.14
CA GLU A 22 -8.84 -5.07 0.56
C GLU A 22 -9.18 -4.79 2.03
N GLY A 23 -9.21 -5.86 2.84
CA GLY A 23 -9.47 -5.75 4.28
C GLY A 23 -8.31 -5.06 5.01
N GLY A 24 -8.42 -3.75 5.21
CA GLY A 24 -7.74 -3.03 6.29
C GLY A 24 -6.89 -1.82 5.90
N ASP A 25 -6.43 -1.71 4.65
CA ASP A 25 -5.61 -0.57 4.20
C ASP A 25 -6.44 0.44 3.40
N THR A 26 -6.41 1.70 3.83
CA THR A 26 -7.05 2.79 3.08
C THR A 26 -6.21 3.09 1.85
N LEU A 27 -6.63 2.56 0.69
CA LEU A 27 -6.03 2.88 -0.60
C LEU A 27 -6.16 4.38 -0.90
N ASP A 28 -5.07 4.98 -1.39
CA ASP A 28 -5.10 6.36 -1.89
C ASP A 28 -5.95 6.46 -3.18
N ALA A 29 -6.48 7.64 -3.48
CA ALA A 29 -7.26 7.89 -4.70
C ALA A 29 -6.48 7.52 -5.98
N ALA A 30 -5.16 7.72 -5.98
CA ALA A 30 -4.29 7.32 -7.09
C ALA A 30 -4.19 5.80 -7.22
N GLN A 31 -4.02 5.07 -6.11
CA GLN A 31 -3.96 3.61 -6.09
C GLN A 31 -5.29 3.01 -6.55
N LEU A 32 -6.40 3.59 -6.09
CA LEU A 32 -7.74 3.18 -6.50
C LEU A 32 -7.96 3.40 -8.01
N GLY A 33 -7.48 4.52 -8.57
CA GLY A 33 -7.50 4.76 -10.01
C GLY A 33 -6.75 3.68 -10.79
N ILE A 34 -5.57 3.26 -10.31
CA ILE A 34 -4.77 2.20 -10.92
C ILE A 34 -5.51 0.85 -10.88
N LEU A 35 -6.16 0.51 -9.76
CA LEU A 35 -6.96 -0.72 -9.66
C LEU A 35 -8.17 -0.70 -10.60
N VAL A 36 -8.86 0.45 -10.67
CA VAL A 36 -10.00 0.61 -11.57
C VAL A 36 -9.58 0.47 -13.03
N ASP A 37 -8.45 1.06 -13.43
CA ASP A 37 -7.90 0.90 -14.79
C ASP A 37 -7.52 -0.57 -15.08
N LEU A 38 -6.96 -1.27 -14.09
CA LEU A 38 -6.66 -2.70 -14.20
C LEU A 38 -7.94 -3.53 -14.38
N CYS A 39 -8.97 -3.29 -13.57
CA CYS A 39 -10.27 -3.94 -13.68
C CYS A 39 -10.93 -3.64 -15.03
N ALA A 40 -10.95 -2.38 -15.45
CA ALA A 40 -11.57 -1.95 -16.71
C ALA A 40 -10.88 -2.54 -17.94
N SER A 41 -9.55 -2.60 -17.95
CA SER A 41 -8.79 -3.24 -19.03
C SER A 41 -9.00 -4.75 -19.09
N THR A 42 -9.16 -5.40 -17.92
CA THR A 42 -9.48 -6.83 -17.82
C THR A 42 -10.87 -7.13 -18.40
N LEU A 43 -11.88 -6.35 -18.02
CA LEU A 43 -13.25 -6.51 -18.51
C LEU A 43 -13.32 -6.28 -20.03
N ARG A 44 -12.73 -5.18 -20.52
CA ARG A 44 -12.69 -4.88 -21.97
C ARG A 44 -12.06 -6.03 -22.75
N GLN A 45 -10.96 -6.58 -22.27
CA GLN A 45 -10.30 -7.69 -22.96
C GLN A 45 -11.16 -8.96 -22.96
N GLY A 46 -11.84 -9.26 -21.84
CA GLY A 46 -12.74 -10.40 -21.76
C GLY A 46 -13.95 -10.27 -22.68
N GLU A 47 -14.50 -9.05 -22.82
CA GLU A 47 -15.55 -8.74 -23.79
C GLU A 47 -15.08 -8.93 -25.23
N GLU A 48 -13.85 -8.51 -25.56
CA GLU A 48 -13.25 -8.73 -26.88
C GLU A 48 -13.09 -10.23 -27.23
N TRP A 49 -12.89 -11.10 -26.22
CA TRP A 49 -12.87 -12.55 -26.39
C TRP A 49 -14.26 -13.19 -26.39
N GLY A 50 -15.32 -12.42 -26.14
CA GLY A 50 -16.70 -12.93 -26.06
C GLY A 50 -16.96 -13.82 -24.85
N PHE A 51 -16.28 -13.55 -23.72
CA PHE A 51 -16.48 -14.32 -22.49
C PHE A 51 -17.86 -14.07 -21.88
N SER A 52 -18.45 -15.12 -21.30
CA SER A 52 -19.68 -15.01 -20.51
C SER A 52 -19.41 -14.30 -19.17
N ASP A 53 -20.46 -13.79 -18.55
CA ASP A 53 -20.40 -13.10 -17.25
C ASP A 53 -19.69 -13.94 -16.17
N GLU A 54 -19.92 -15.26 -16.17
CA GLU A 54 -19.23 -16.21 -15.27
C GLU A 54 -17.72 -16.22 -15.51
N LYS A 55 -17.28 -16.27 -16.77
CA LYS A 55 -15.85 -16.27 -17.13
C LYS A 55 -15.21 -14.91 -16.83
N LEU A 56 -15.92 -13.82 -17.09
CA LEU A 56 -15.49 -12.46 -16.76
C LEU A 56 -15.30 -12.27 -15.26
N SER A 57 -16.24 -12.75 -14.45
CA SER A 57 -16.16 -12.71 -12.99
C SER A 57 -14.93 -13.46 -12.47
N VAL A 58 -14.69 -14.67 -12.99
CA VAL A 58 -13.51 -15.47 -12.61
C VAL A 58 -12.21 -14.81 -13.07
N LEU A 59 -12.18 -14.26 -14.29
CA LEU A 59 -11.01 -13.55 -14.81
C LEU A 59 -10.67 -12.33 -13.96
N LEU A 60 -11.68 -11.50 -13.64
CA LEU A 60 -11.51 -10.33 -12.79
C LEU A 60 -11.02 -10.72 -11.39
N GLY A 61 -11.62 -11.77 -10.81
CA GLY A 61 -11.18 -12.33 -9.52
C GLY A 61 -9.74 -12.79 -9.54
N LEU A 62 -9.31 -13.51 -10.58
CA LEU A 62 -7.92 -13.97 -10.76
C LEU A 62 -6.93 -12.80 -10.79
N VAL A 63 -7.23 -11.76 -11.56
CA VAL A 63 -6.38 -10.57 -11.69
C VAL A 63 -6.30 -9.83 -10.35
N LYS A 64 -7.44 -9.59 -9.69
CA LYS A 64 -7.51 -8.94 -8.38
C LYS A 64 -6.73 -9.71 -7.33
N GLU A 65 -6.97 -11.02 -7.20
CA GLU A 65 -6.31 -11.86 -6.20
C GLU A 65 -4.79 -11.92 -6.45
N THR A 66 -4.38 -12.03 -7.71
CA THR A 66 -2.95 -12.00 -8.07
C THR A 66 -2.31 -10.67 -7.68
N HIS A 67 -2.98 -9.55 -7.95
CA HIS A 67 -2.46 -8.24 -7.59
C HIS A 67 -2.40 -8.07 -6.06
N ALA A 68 -3.48 -8.40 -5.34
CA ALA A 68 -3.54 -8.32 -3.88
C ALA A 68 -2.46 -9.21 -3.23
N ALA A 69 -2.28 -10.45 -3.69
CA ALA A 69 -1.23 -11.34 -3.20
C ALA A 69 0.18 -10.79 -3.50
N SER A 70 0.37 -10.18 -4.67
CA SER A 70 1.65 -9.59 -5.07
C SER A 70 2.02 -8.38 -4.23
N VAL A 71 1.05 -7.51 -3.91
CA VAL A 71 1.23 -6.33 -3.06
C VAL A 71 1.44 -6.74 -1.61
N ARG A 72 0.51 -7.51 -1.03
CA ARG A 72 0.55 -7.96 0.36
C ARG A 72 1.81 -8.76 0.68
N GLY A 73 2.18 -9.67 -0.22
CA GLY A 73 3.34 -10.56 -0.05
C GLY A 73 4.66 -9.99 -0.57
N ARG A 74 4.66 -8.80 -1.19
CA ARG A 74 5.82 -8.22 -1.91
C ARG A 74 6.52 -9.25 -2.81
N LEU A 75 5.73 -10.01 -3.56
CA LEU A 75 6.22 -11.14 -4.34
C LEU A 75 7.15 -10.69 -5.46
N THR A 76 8.18 -11.48 -5.77
CA THR A 76 8.95 -11.29 -7.01
C THR A 76 8.06 -11.54 -8.23
N LEU A 77 8.49 -11.05 -9.40
CA LEU A 77 7.75 -11.26 -10.64
C LEU A 77 7.51 -12.75 -10.90
N GLU A 78 8.53 -13.58 -10.69
CA GLU A 78 8.46 -15.03 -10.91
C GLU A 78 7.49 -15.70 -9.92
N ALA A 79 7.49 -15.27 -8.66
CA ALA A 79 6.60 -15.80 -7.64
C ALA A 79 5.13 -15.42 -7.90
N SER A 80 4.89 -14.16 -8.27
CA SER A 80 3.57 -13.69 -8.70
C SER A 80 3.10 -14.42 -9.96
N PHE A 81 3.96 -14.58 -10.96
CA PHE A 81 3.62 -15.29 -12.18
C PHE A 81 3.27 -16.75 -11.93
N ARG A 82 4.03 -17.42 -11.06
CA ARG A 82 3.70 -18.79 -10.62
C ARG A 82 2.33 -18.84 -9.95
N PHE A 83 2.05 -17.92 -9.03
CA PHE A 83 0.75 -17.82 -8.37
C PHE A 83 -0.39 -17.65 -9.37
N PHE A 84 -0.28 -16.70 -10.30
CA PHE A 84 -1.27 -16.47 -11.33
C PHE A 84 -1.49 -17.71 -12.21
N ARG A 85 -0.40 -18.31 -12.69
CA ARG A 85 -0.45 -19.50 -13.56
C ARG A 85 -1.13 -20.66 -12.85
N ASP A 86 -0.76 -20.94 -11.61
CA ASP A 86 -1.31 -22.07 -10.86
C ASP A 86 -2.80 -21.86 -10.56
N SER A 87 -3.19 -20.63 -10.19
CA SER A 87 -4.61 -20.25 -10.03
C SER A 87 -5.39 -20.38 -11.34
N LEU A 88 -4.86 -19.89 -12.45
CA LEU A 88 -5.48 -20.00 -13.78
C LEU A 88 -5.66 -21.47 -14.19
N LEU A 89 -4.68 -22.33 -13.90
CA LEU A 89 -4.76 -23.77 -14.19
C LEU A 89 -5.89 -24.45 -13.40
N ASN A 90 -6.08 -24.08 -12.13
CA ASN A 90 -7.19 -24.56 -11.30
C ASN A 90 -8.58 -24.16 -11.85
N HIS A 91 -8.65 -23.14 -12.70
CA HIS A 91 -9.87 -22.73 -13.38
C HIS A 91 -9.99 -23.24 -14.83
N SER A 92 -9.03 -24.05 -15.30
CA SER A 92 -9.00 -24.57 -16.68
C SER A 92 -9.28 -26.07 -16.77
N VAL A 93 -9.02 -26.83 -15.70
CA VAL A 93 -9.20 -28.29 -15.67
C VAL A 93 -10.39 -28.63 -14.79
N GLN A 94 -11.34 -29.41 -15.31
CA GLN A 94 -12.47 -29.92 -14.52
C GLN A 94 -12.03 -31.15 -13.71
N ARG A 95 -11.69 -30.98 -12.43
CA ARG A 95 -11.39 -32.07 -11.48
C ARG A 95 -12.00 -31.78 -10.11
N PRO A 96 -13.30 -32.03 -9.89
CA PRO A 96 -13.90 -31.99 -8.56
C PRO A 96 -13.15 -32.95 -7.60
N PRO A 97 -12.91 -32.58 -6.33
CA PRO A 97 -13.27 -31.35 -5.62
C PRO A 97 -12.28 -30.17 -5.76
N PHE A 98 -11.21 -30.31 -6.53
CA PHE A 98 -10.05 -29.41 -6.49
C PHE A 98 -10.08 -28.27 -7.52
N SER A 99 -10.74 -28.47 -8.67
CA SER A 99 -10.69 -27.52 -9.78
C SER A 99 -11.98 -27.53 -10.61
N ILE A 100 -12.34 -26.35 -11.15
CA ILE A 100 -13.53 -26.12 -11.97
C ILE A 100 -13.05 -25.65 -13.35
N GLY A 101 -13.44 -26.34 -14.42
CA GLY A 101 -13.06 -26.04 -15.79
C GLY A 101 -13.90 -24.91 -16.38
N VAL A 102 -13.65 -23.68 -15.93
CA VAL A 102 -14.30 -22.45 -16.41
C VAL A 102 -13.76 -22.06 -17.79
N PHE A 103 -12.45 -22.18 -17.98
CA PHE A 103 -11.77 -21.81 -19.22
C PHE A 103 -11.40 -23.04 -20.06
N ALA A 104 -11.57 -22.93 -21.37
CA ALA A 104 -11.00 -23.88 -22.31
C ALA A 104 -9.47 -23.69 -22.43
N GLN A 105 -8.77 -24.68 -22.98
CA GLN A 105 -7.31 -24.64 -23.13
C GLN A 105 -6.83 -23.46 -23.99
N HIS A 106 -7.55 -23.13 -25.07
CA HIS A 106 -7.19 -22.03 -25.96
C HIS A 106 -7.40 -20.66 -25.27
N GLU A 107 -8.50 -20.51 -24.52
CA GLU A 107 -8.81 -19.32 -23.73
C GLU A 107 -7.74 -19.10 -22.65
N THR A 108 -7.36 -20.17 -21.95
CA THR A 108 -6.31 -20.14 -20.92
C THR A 108 -4.99 -19.61 -21.46
N ARG A 109 -4.59 -20.05 -22.67
CA ARG A 109 -3.38 -19.56 -23.33
C ARG A 109 -3.49 -18.09 -23.71
N ALA A 110 -4.64 -17.66 -24.24
CA ALA A 110 -4.90 -16.27 -24.59
C ALA A 110 -4.83 -15.36 -23.35
N VAL A 111 -5.49 -15.76 -22.25
CA VAL A 111 -5.45 -15.07 -20.96
C VAL A 111 -4.01 -14.93 -20.46
N LEU A 112 -3.24 -16.02 -20.45
CA LEU A 112 -1.86 -16.00 -19.98
C LEU A 112 -0.98 -15.04 -20.81
N GLN A 113 -1.08 -15.10 -22.13
CA GLN A 113 -0.30 -14.25 -23.02
C GLN A 113 -0.66 -12.77 -22.84
N TRP A 114 -1.96 -12.46 -22.76
CA TRP A 114 -2.43 -11.11 -22.51
C TRP A 114 -1.93 -10.58 -21.17
N PHE A 115 -2.06 -11.37 -20.11
CA PHE A 115 -1.67 -10.95 -18.75
C PHE A 115 -0.17 -10.66 -18.64
N ILE A 116 0.68 -11.42 -19.35
CA ILE A 116 2.11 -11.11 -19.47
C ILE A 116 2.31 -9.75 -20.17
N SER A 117 1.60 -9.51 -21.26
CA SER A 117 1.76 -8.30 -22.09
C SER A 117 1.16 -7.02 -21.48
N SER A 118 0.12 -7.13 -20.65
CA SER A 118 -0.60 -6.00 -20.04
C SER A 118 -0.12 -5.74 -18.62
N TYR A 119 -0.33 -6.71 -17.72
CA TYR A 119 -0.07 -6.59 -16.29
C TYR A 119 1.42 -6.71 -15.97
N TYR A 120 2.07 -7.82 -16.37
CA TYR A 120 3.47 -8.05 -16.00
C TYR A 120 4.44 -7.09 -16.70
N ARG A 121 4.07 -6.56 -17.87
CA ARG A 121 4.81 -5.48 -18.53
C ARG A 121 5.02 -4.26 -17.60
N HIS A 122 4.06 -3.98 -16.73
CA HIS A 122 4.08 -2.85 -15.80
C HIS A 122 4.24 -3.30 -14.33
N TYR A 123 4.69 -4.53 -14.07
CA TYR A 123 4.73 -5.11 -12.72
C TYR A 123 5.49 -4.24 -11.69
N LYS A 124 6.64 -3.69 -12.08
CA LYS A 124 7.44 -2.83 -11.21
C LYS A 124 6.74 -1.52 -10.86
N LEU A 125 5.88 -0.99 -11.74
CA LEU A 125 5.09 0.20 -11.45
C LEU A 125 4.01 -0.09 -10.41
N TYR A 126 3.35 -1.24 -10.51
CA TYR A 126 2.42 -1.70 -9.48
C TYR A 126 3.16 -1.88 -8.14
N GLN A 127 4.31 -2.55 -8.13
CA GLN A 127 5.09 -2.69 -6.88
C GLN A 127 5.45 -1.32 -6.29
N TYR A 128 5.91 -0.37 -7.10
CA TYR A 128 6.26 0.96 -6.62
C TYR A 128 5.06 1.74 -6.07
N ALA A 129 3.93 1.75 -6.79
CA ALA A 129 2.75 2.53 -6.40
C ALA A 129 2.06 2.01 -5.12
N PHE A 130 2.17 0.70 -4.86
CA PHE A 130 1.52 0.04 -3.71
C PHE A 130 2.51 -0.32 -2.60
N THR A 131 3.78 0.11 -2.70
CA THR A 131 4.74 -0.01 -1.59
C THR A 131 4.73 1.28 -0.77
N ASP A 132 4.49 1.15 0.54
CA ASP A 132 4.57 2.28 1.45
C ASP A 132 5.97 2.91 1.43
N ARG A 133 5.99 4.23 1.28
CA ARG A 133 7.23 5.01 1.36
C ARG A 133 7.63 5.14 2.82
N VAL A 134 8.70 4.44 3.20
CA VAL A 134 9.34 4.62 4.50
C VAL A 134 10.38 5.74 4.37
N THR A 135 10.06 6.92 4.90
CA THR A 135 11.01 8.06 4.97
C THR A 135 11.60 8.14 6.37
N LEU A 136 12.94 8.15 6.45
CA LEU A 136 13.67 8.38 7.71
C LEU A 136 14.20 9.81 7.71
N ASP A 137 13.66 10.65 8.60
CA ASP A 137 14.16 12.00 8.83
C ASP A 137 15.21 11.98 9.95
N VAL A 138 16.47 12.22 9.58
CA VAL A 138 17.59 12.32 10.52
C VAL A 138 17.92 13.79 10.74
N SER A 139 17.73 14.27 11.96
CA SER A 139 18.23 15.59 12.37
C SER A 139 19.41 15.41 13.31
N THR A 140 20.50 16.14 13.04
CA THR A 140 21.67 16.18 13.93
C THR A 140 21.55 17.42 14.79
N ARG A 141 21.54 17.24 16.11
CA ARG A 141 21.63 18.34 17.07
C ARG A 141 23.01 18.32 17.70
N HIS A 142 23.60 19.49 17.91
CA HIS A 142 24.86 19.53 18.62
C HIS A 142 24.63 19.21 20.10
N PRO A 143 25.53 18.46 20.77
CA PRO A 143 25.41 18.18 22.21
C PRO A 143 25.19 19.40 23.11
N TRP A 144 25.54 20.63 22.69
CA TRP A 144 25.35 21.84 23.50
C TRP A 144 23.88 22.28 23.56
N GLU A 145 23.06 21.88 22.58
CA GLU A 145 21.61 22.14 22.55
C GLU A 145 20.83 21.25 23.54
N LEU A 146 21.47 20.17 24.02
CA LEU A 146 20.89 19.21 24.96
C LEU A 146 21.30 19.50 26.41
N VAL A 147 22.30 20.37 26.61
CA VAL A 147 22.71 20.81 27.94
C VAL A 147 21.66 21.79 28.44
N GLU A 148 20.98 21.44 29.53
CA GLU A 148 20.13 22.37 30.26
C GLU A 148 20.97 23.60 30.62
N ALA A 149 20.58 24.77 30.10
CA ALA A 149 21.27 25.99 30.43
C ALA A 149 21.22 26.17 31.96
N PRO A 150 22.34 26.50 32.61
CA PRO A 150 22.33 26.77 34.04
C PRO A 150 21.29 27.86 34.33
N PRO A 151 20.57 27.79 35.47
CA PRO A 151 19.63 28.82 35.84
C PRO A 151 20.36 30.17 35.82
N CYS A 152 19.71 31.20 35.28
CA CYS A 152 20.27 32.54 35.28
C CYS A 152 20.64 32.90 36.72
N PRO A 153 21.91 33.27 37.01
CA PRO A 153 22.28 33.66 38.35
C PRO A 153 21.41 34.85 38.79
N PRO A 154 21.03 34.92 40.07
CA PRO A 154 20.30 36.08 40.58
C PRO A 154 21.10 37.36 40.33
N PRO A 155 20.42 38.51 40.16
CA PRO A 155 21.10 39.78 39.95
C PRO A 155 22.06 40.09 41.10
N LEU A 156 23.16 40.81 40.82
CA LEU A 156 24.18 41.13 41.81
C LEU A 156 23.64 41.88 43.05
N ALA A 157 22.50 42.55 42.92
CA ALA A 157 21.82 43.21 44.04
C ALA A 157 21.31 42.21 45.10
N GLU A 158 21.08 40.96 44.73
CA GLU A 158 20.67 39.86 45.62
C GLU A 158 21.87 39.03 46.10
N ALA A 159 23.11 39.42 45.75
CA ALA A 159 24.29 38.72 46.20
C ALA A 159 24.52 38.93 47.72
N ILE A 160 24.68 37.84 48.44
CA ILE A 160 25.07 37.82 49.85
C ILE A 160 26.60 37.82 49.97
N THR A 161 27.13 38.35 51.08
CA THR A 161 28.58 38.28 51.35
C THR A 161 29.00 36.84 51.66
N ASN A 162 30.30 36.54 51.51
CA ASN A 162 30.82 35.20 51.81
C ASN A 162 30.50 34.76 53.24
N GLU A 163 30.57 35.68 54.21
CA GLU A 163 30.25 35.42 55.62
C GLU A 163 28.77 35.02 55.80
N GLN A 164 27.85 35.73 55.16
CA GLN A 164 26.41 35.43 55.21
C GLN A 164 26.06 34.10 54.52
N HIS A 165 26.80 33.75 53.47
CA HIS A 165 26.65 32.46 52.78
C HIS A 165 27.11 31.29 53.65
N GLU A 166 28.22 31.46 54.37
CA GLU A 166 28.75 30.46 55.30
C GLU A 166 27.76 30.21 56.45
N GLU A 167 27.18 31.26 57.02
CA GLU A 167 26.14 31.16 58.06
C GLU A 167 24.88 30.41 57.59
N GLU A 168 24.40 30.68 56.37
CA GLU A 168 23.23 30.00 55.80
C GLU A 168 23.51 28.50 55.55
N LEU A 169 24.71 28.15 55.07
CA LEU A 169 25.13 26.77 54.89
C LEU A 169 25.27 26.02 56.22
N GLU A 170 25.75 26.70 57.27
CA GLU A 170 25.80 26.14 58.62
C GLU A 170 24.41 25.87 59.19
N ARG A 171 23.45 26.78 58.95
CA ARG A 171 22.05 26.60 59.34
C ARG A 171 21.40 25.41 58.64
N GLN A 172 21.61 25.26 57.32
CA GLN A 172 21.09 24.14 56.53
C GLN A 172 21.71 22.78 56.91
N ARG A 173 22.91 22.76 57.50
CA ARG A 173 23.55 21.52 57.98
C ARG A 173 23.04 21.08 59.36
N GLN A 174 22.50 22.01 60.14
CA GLN A 174 22.00 21.75 61.49
C GLN A 174 20.53 21.32 61.52
N GLU A 175 19.79 21.53 60.43
CA GLU A 175 18.45 20.97 60.15
C GLU A 175 18.53 19.56 59.57
#